data_AF-A0A6G3WZD8-F1
#
_entry.id   AF-A0A6G3WZD8-F1
#
_cell.length_a   1.000
_cell.length_b   1.000
_cell.length_c   1.000
_cell.angle_alpha   90.00
_cell.angle_beta   90.00
_cell.angle_gamma   90.00
#
_symmetry.space_group_name_H-M   'P 1'
#
loop_
_entity.id
_entity.type
_entity.pdbx_description
1 polymer ?
#
loop_
_entity_poly.entity_id
_entity_poly.type
_entity_poly.pdbx_seq_one_letter_code
_entity_poly.pdbx_strand_id
1 'polypeptide(L)'
;ADAVTDQRVQEHHAGLHITGFYPSLHLNLADNYRRLGSFDAATEHINAAKEHAPDLPQDAYGASLRTALDEVAEAISRRDTTKRPSAPGPTA
;
A
#
# COMPACT_ATOMS: atom_id res chain seq x y z
N ALA A 1 29.88 -25.89 -8.34
CA ALA A 1 28.54 -26.31 -8.76
C ALA A 1 27.60 -25.22 -8.27
N ASP A 2 27.68 -24.05 -8.89
CA ASP A 2 27.24 -22.77 -8.30
C ASP A 2 26.47 -21.95 -9.32
N ALA A 3 25.35 -22.50 -9.81
CA ALA A 3 24.45 -21.81 -10.73
C ALA A 3 22.98 -21.97 -10.31
N VAL A 4 22.71 -22.18 -9.01
CA VAL A 4 21.35 -22.39 -8.47
C VAL A 4 20.94 -21.28 -7.50
N THR A 5 21.83 -20.37 -7.13
CA THR A 5 21.56 -19.36 -6.09
C THR A 5 20.96 -18.06 -6.64
N ASP A 6 21.30 -17.64 -7.87
CA ASP A 6 20.84 -16.33 -8.37
C ASP A 6 19.43 -16.36 -8.96
N GLN A 7 19.02 -17.47 -9.59
CA GLN A 7 17.68 -17.55 -10.21
C GLN A 7 16.56 -17.61 -9.15
N ARG A 8 16.78 -18.33 -8.04
CA ARG A 8 15.83 -18.34 -6.91
C ARG A 8 15.78 -17.03 -6.16
N VAL A 9 16.89 -16.32 -6.05
CA VAL A 9 16.93 -14.99 -5.40
C VAL A 9 16.19 -13.96 -6.26
N GLN A 10 16.35 -13.97 -7.59
CA GLN A 10 15.57 -13.09 -8.47
C GLN A 10 14.08 -13.40 -8.50
N GLU A 11 13.68 -14.68 -8.52
CA GLU A 11 12.27 -15.07 -8.46
C GLU A 11 11.63 -14.66 -7.12
N HIS A 12 12.34 -14.82 -6.00
CA HIS A 12 11.88 -14.33 -4.70
C HIS A 12 11.80 -12.81 -4.64
N HIS A 13 12.79 -12.08 -5.18
CA HIS A 13 12.79 -10.62 -5.18
C HIS A 13 11.68 -10.05 -6.07
N ALA A 14 11.45 -10.63 -7.25
CA ALA A 14 10.35 -10.22 -8.13
C ALA A 14 8.98 -10.54 -7.52
N GLY A 15 8.83 -11.70 -6.86
CA GLY A 15 7.62 -12.07 -6.12
C GLY A 15 7.34 -11.17 -4.91
N LEU A 16 8.38 -10.86 -4.12
CA LEU A 16 8.34 -9.90 -2.99
C LEU A 16 8.02 -8.48 -3.46
N HIS A 17 8.54 -8.08 -4.62
CA HIS A 17 8.27 -6.77 -5.20
C HIS A 17 6.79 -6.67 -5.61
N ILE A 18 6.24 -7.70 -6.26
CA ILE A 18 4.82 -7.75 -6.66
C ILE A 18 3.88 -7.76 -5.45
N THR A 19 4.15 -8.54 -4.39
CA THR A 19 3.34 -8.51 -3.17
C THR A 19 3.46 -7.18 -2.41
N GLY A 20 4.62 -6.53 -2.44
CA GLY A 20 4.81 -5.18 -1.89
C GLY A 20 4.01 -4.07 -2.60
N PHE A 21 3.47 -4.34 -3.80
CA PHE A 21 2.61 -3.40 -4.54
C PHE A 21 1.10 -3.61 -4.30
N TYR A 22 0.67 -4.79 -3.83
CA TYR A 22 -0.74 -5.05 -3.51
C TYR A 22 -1.33 -4.04 -2.50
N PRO A 23 -0.71 -3.79 -1.33
CA PRO A 23 -1.21 -2.78 -0.40
C PRO A 23 -1.21 -1.37 -1.00
N SER A 24 -0.23 -1.01 -1.84
CA SER A 24 -0.20 0.30 -2.52
C SER A 24 -1.33 0.46 -3.55
N LEU A 25 -1.70 -0.61 -4.26
CA LEU A 25 -2.82 -0.61 -5.19
C LEU A 25 -4.15 -0.41 -4.46
N HIS A 26 -4.39 -1.22 -3.42
CA HIS A 26 -5.60 -1.12 -2.62
C HIS A 26 -5.70 0.24 -1.88
N LEU A 27 -4.58 0.78 -1.40
CA LEU A 27 -4.52 2.12 -0.83
C LEU A 27 -4.95 3.19 -1.84
N ASN A 28 -4.45 3.12 -3.08
CA ASN A 28 -4.84 4.07 -4.13
C ASN A 28 -6.34 3.95 -4.45
N LEU A 29 -6.89 2.74 -4.54
CA LEU A 29 -8.34 2.55 -4.76
C LEU A 29 -9.16 3.11 -3.61
N ALA A 30 -8.76 2.85 -2.36
CA ALA A 30 -9.41 3.38 -1.17
C ALA A 30 -9.43 4.92 -1.17
N ASP A 31 -8.31 5.58 -1.48
CA ASP A 31 -8.27 7.05 -1.55
C ASP A 31 -9.14 7.62 -2.67
N ASN A 32 -9.16 6.98 -3.85
CA ASN A 32 -10.00 7.41 -4.96
C ASN A 32 -11.49 7.27 -4.64
N TYR A 33 -11.93 6.12 -4.13
CA TYR A 33 -13.32 5.92 -3.72
C TYR A 33 -13.73 6.88 -2.60
N ARG A 34 -12.86 7.12 -1.62
CA ARG A 34 -13.08 8.12 -0.57
C ARG A 34 -13.32 9.50 -1.17
N ARG A 35 -12.49 9.95 -2.11
CA ARG A 35 -12.62 11.26 -2.77
C ARG A 35 -13.88 11.38 -3.64
N LEU A 36 -14.41 10.24 -4.12
CA LEU A 36 -15.70 10.17 -4.81
C LEU A 36 -16.90 10.07 -3.84
N GLY A 37 -16.67 9.99 -2.53
CA GLY A 37 -17.72 9.82 -1.51
C GLY A 37 -18.25 8.39 -1.39
N SER A 38 -17.65 7.42 -2.09
CA SER A 38 -18.01 6.00 -2.04
C SER A 38 -17.35 5.31 -0.83
N PHE A 39 -17.78 5.66 0.38
CA PHE A 39 -17.11 5.22 1.61
C PHE A 39 -17.16 3.71 1.87
N ASP A 40 -18.21 3.02 1.42
CA ASP A 40 -18.29 1.56 1.58
C ASP A 40 -17.23 0.85 0.73
N ALA A 41 -17.11 1.23 -0.56
CA ALA A 41 -16.05 0.74 -1.44
C ALA A 41 -14.65 1.16 -0.95
N ALA A 42 -14.51 2.39 -0.42
CA ALA A 42 -13.26 2.82 0.19
C ALA A 42 -12.87 1.95 1.40
N THR A 43 -13.86 1.57 2.21
CA THR A 43 -13.69 0.71 3.40
C THR A 43 -13.25 -0.71 3.01
N GLU A 44 -13.83 -1.26 1.95
CA GLU A 44 -13.42 -2.57 1.42
C GLU A 44 -11.94 -2.56 1.01
N HIS A 45 -11.55 -1.57 0.22
CA HIS A 45 -10.17 -1.49 -0.26
C HIS A 45 -9.17 -1.16 0.84
N ILE A 46 -9.49 -0.31 1.82
CA ILE A 46 -8.55 -0.02 2.91
C ILE A 46 -8.35 -1.23 3.83
N ASN A 47 -9.38 -2.06 4.03
CA ASN A 47 -9.26 -3.30 4.79
C ASN A 47 -8.37 -4.32 4.06
N ALA A 48 -8.59 -4.52 2.76
CA ALA A 48 -7.73 -5.37 1.94
C ALA A 48 -6.27 -4.89 1.92
N ALA A 49 -6.04 -3.57 1.91
CA ALA A 49 -4.68 -3.03 2.01
C ALA A 49 -4.04 -3.31 3.38
N LYS A 50 -4.83 -3.28 4.47
CA LYS A 50 -4.36 -3.57 5.83
C LYS A 50 -4.01 -5.05 6.04
N GLU A 51 -4.66 -5.97 5.35
CA GLU A 51 -4.34 -7.40 5.41
C GLU A 51 -2.89 -7.68 4.96
N HIS A 52 -2.35 -6.87 4.05
CA HIS A 52 -0.98 -6.98 3.55
C HIS A 52 0.03 -6.09 4.31
N ALA A 53 -0.42 -5.28 5.27
CA ALA A 53 0.47 -4.41 6.05
C ALA A 53 1.53 -5.15 6.89
N PRO A 54 1.26 -6.36 7.45
CA PRO A 54 2.27 -7.15 8.13
C PRO A 54 3.42 -7.61 7.23
N ASP A 55 3.15 -7.83 5.94
CA ASP A 55 4.13 -8.32 4.95
C ASP A 55 5.01 -7.20 4.38
N LEU A 56 4.71 -5.94 4.71
CA LEU A 56 5.49 -4.82 4.22
C LEU A 56 6.92 -4.84 4.78
N PRO A 57 7.92 -4.43 3.97
CA PRO A 57 9.27 -4.23 4.45
C PRO A 57 9.31 -3.33 5.70
N GLN A 58 10.29 -3.56 6.58
CA GLN A 58 10.52 -2.70 7.75
C GLN A 58 11.43 -1.51 7.44
N ASP A 59 11.49 -1.11 6.16
CA ASP A 59 12.26 0.02 5.68
C ASP A 59 11.41 1.31 5.63
N ALA A 60 12.02 2.40 5.15
CA ALA A 60 11.35 3.69 5.02
C ALA A 60 10.12 3.62 4.10
N TYR A 61 10.13 2.76 3.07
CA TYR A 61 9.01 2.60 2.17
C TYR A 61 7.83 1.93 2.88
N GLY A 62 8.06 0.78 3.53
CA GLY A 62 6.99 0.12 4.29
C GLY A 62 6.49 0.96 5.47
N ALA A 63 7.34 1.76 6.11
CA ALA A 63 6.91 2.73 7.12
C ALA A 63 5.96 3.78 6.52
N SER A 64 6.32 4.37 5.39
CA SER A 64 5.50 5.38 4.70
C SER A 64 4.12 4.82 4.29
N LEU A 65 4.08 3.56 3.85
CA LEU A 65 2.83 2.94 3.44
C LEU A 65 1.91 2.65 4.63
N ARG A 66 2.45 2.20 5.76
CA ARG A 66 1.69 2.02 7.01
C ARG A 66 1.06 3.34 7.49
N THR A 67 1.83 4.42 7.50
CA THR A 67 1.30 5.76 7.81
C THR A 67 0.18 6.15 6.84
N ALA A 68 0.37 5.91 5.54
CA ALA A 68 -0.64 6.27 4.56
C ALA A 68 -1.95 5.46 4.70
N LEU A 69 -1.86 4.18 5.10
CA LEU A 69 -3.00 3.33 5.42
C LEU A 69 -3.82 3.89 6.59
N ASP A 70 -3.15 4.29 7.67
CA ASP A 70 -3.82 4.85 8.85
C ASP A 70 -4.53 6.17 8.52
N GLU A 71 -3.85 7.08 7.80
CA GLU A 71 -4.43 8.34 7.39
C GLU A 71 -5.62 8.18 6.42
N VAL A 72 -5.59 7.22 5.48
CA VAL A 72 -6.78 6.94 4.62
C VAL A 72 -7.91 6.38 5.48
N ALA A 73 -7.63 5.44 6.38
CA ALA A 73 -8.66 4.82 7.22
C ALA A 73 -9.36 5.83 8.12
N GLU A 74 -8.62 6.79 8.69
CA GLU A 74 -9.15 7.90 9.47
C GLU A 74 -10.03 8.81 8.60
N ALA A 75 -9.56 9.18 7.41
CA ALA A 75 -10.31 10.03 6.49
C ALA A 75 -11.61 9.36 6.00
N ILE A 76 -11.60 8.05 5.74
CA ILE A 76 -12.81 7.27 5.42
C ILE A 76 -13.79 7.30 6.61
N SER A 77 -13.30 7.06 7.82
CA SER A 77 -14.11 7.04 9.03
C SER A 77 -14.77 8.40 9.31
N ARG A 78 -14.07 9.50 9.00
CA ARG A 78 -14.58 10.87 9.08
C ARG A 78 -15.48 11.28 7.91
N ARG A 79 -15.61 10.41 6.91
CA ARG A 79 -16.24 10.72 5.62
C ARG A 79 -15.66 11.98 4.94
N ASP A 80 -14.36 12.18 5.10
CA ASP A 80 -13.63 13.30 4.52
C ASP A 80 -13.31 12.99 3.05
N THR A 81 -13.70 13.86 2.13
CA THR A 81 -13.45 13.75 0.68
C THR A 81 -12.32 14.65 0.20
N THR A 82 -11.72 15.45 1.10
CA THR A 82 -10.65 16.38 0.75
C THR A 82 -9.44 15.62 0.18
N LYS A 83 -8.76 16.24 -0.78
CA LYS A 83 -7.55 15.66 -1.36
C LYS A 83 -6.45 15.65 -0.31
N ARG A 84 -5.94 14.46 0.04
CA ARG A 84 -4.76 14.35 0.92
C ARG A 84 -3.52 14.92 0.22
N PRO A 85 -2.58 15.50 0.97
CA PRO A 85 -1.23 15.68 0.45
C PRO A 85 -0.72 14.31 0.01
N SER A 86 -0.27 14.17 -1.23
CA SER A 86 0.35 12.92 -1.69
C SER A 86 1.54 12.61 -0.78
N ALA A 87 1.75 11.32 -0.46
CA ALA A 87 2.97 10.90 0.21
C ALA A 87 4.17 11.49 -0.55
N PRO A 88 5.21 11.99 0.15
CA PRO A 88 6.41 12.46 -0.53
C PRO A 88 6.89 11.33 -1.44
N GLY A 89 6.88 11.59 -2.75
CA GLY A 89 7.47 10.67 -3.72
C GLY A 89 8.94 10.46 -3.36
N PRO A 90 9.56 9.33 -3.76
CA PRO A 90 10.97 9.10 -3.50
C PRO A 90 11.74 10.33 -3.98
N THR A 91 12.41 11.01 -3.04
CA THR A 91 13.34 12.09 -3.37
C THR A 91 14.40 11.47 -4.27
N ALA A 92 14.49 11.98 -5.50
CA ALA A 92 15.51 11.60 -6.47
C ALA A 92 16.92 11.84 -5.93
#